data_AF-A0A7C3G3P9-F1
#
_entry.id   AF-A0A7C3G3P9-F1
#
_cell.length_a   1.000
_cell.length_b   1.000
_cell.length_c   1.000
_cell.angle_alpha   90.00
_cell.angle_beta   90.00
_cell.angle_gamma   90.00
#
_symmetry.space_group_name_H-M   'P 1'
#
loop_
_entity.id
_entity.type
_entity.pdbx_description
1 polymer ?
#
loop_
_entity_poly.entity_id
_entity_poly.type
_entity_poly.pdbx_seq_one_letter_code
_entity_poly.pdbx_strand_id
1 'polypeptide(L)'
;MLAITTHKRGNFNIRPDIKESCELVTHGIYAYVRHPMYLSVLLMMLGVSLIYFTYYELILYAVLVVVLLTKLLYEEHLWQCHSEEYARYKKHTKRLIPFLF
;
A
#
# COMPACT_ATOMS: atom_id res chain seq x y z
N MET A 1 -3.14 8.65 -18.12
CA MET A 1 -4.29 8.83 -17.21
C MET A 1 -3.77 9.18 -15.83
N LEU A 2 -4.20 10.31 -15.25
CA LEU A 2 -3.76 10.80 -13.94
C LEU A 2 -4.47 10.01 -12.82
N ALA A 3 -3.79 9.74 -11.70
CA ALA A 3 -4.33 8.95 -10.59
C ALA A 3 -5.67 9.50 -10.01
N ILE A 4 -5.93 10.80 -10.20
CA ILE A 4 -7.13 11.51 -9.75
C ILE A 4 -8.39 11.05 -10.51
N THR A 5 -8.26 10.61 -11.77
CA THR A 5 -9.43 10.20 -12.57
C THR A 5 -9.88 8.76 -12.29
N THR A 6 -9.02 7.94 -11.69
CA THR A 6 -9.31 6.53 -11.42
C THR A 6 -9.97 6.31 -10.05
N HIS A 7 -9.69 7.16 -9.06
CA HIS A 7 -10.25 7.02 -7.71
C HIS A 7 -11.62 7.70 -7.62
N LYS A 8 -12.71 6.94 -7.85
CA LYS A 8 -14.07 7.40 -7.54
C LYS A 8 -14.17 7.72 -6.04
N ARG A 9 -14.62 8.94 -5.72
CA ARG A 9 -14.86 9.41 -4.35
C ARG A 9 -15.79 8.44 -3.62
N GLY A 10 -15.25 7.65 -2.68
CA GLY A 10 -15.99 6.61 -1.94
C GLY A 10 -15.41 5.20 -2.00
N ASN A 11 -14.39 4.95 -2.82
CA ASN A 11 -13.72 3.63 -2.88
C ASN A 11 -12.60 3.45 -1.82
N PHE A 12 -12.27 4.50 -1.07
CA PHE A 12 -11.32 4.42 0.03
C PHE A 12 -11.94 3.70 1.22
N ASN A 13 -11.34 2.57 1.62
CA ASN A 13 -11.75 1.82 2.80
C ASN A 13 -10.60 1.81 3.82
N ILE A 14 -10.92 2.13 5.08
CA ILE A 14 -9.95 2.10 6.18
C ILE A 14 -9.65 0.65 6.57
N ARG A 15 -10.62 -0.25 6.35
CA ARG A 15 -10.46 -1.68 6.55
C ARG A 15 -9.98 -2.34 5.25
N PRO A 16 -9.02 -3.28 5.32
CA PRO A 16 -8.50 -4.00 4.17
C PRO A 16 -9.48 -5.06 3.62
N ASP A 17 -10.79 -4.91 3.86
CA ASP A 17 -11.79 -5.88 3.40
C ASP A 17 -12.18 -5.59 1.94
N ILE A 18 -12.22 -6.67 1.14
CA ILE A 18 -12.63 -6.61 -0.26
C ILE A 18 -14.16 -6.49 -0.31
N LYS A 19 -14.67 -5.41 -0.89
CA LYS A 19 -16.11 -5.27 -1.20
C LYS A 19 -16.45 -6.20 -2.37
N GLU A 20 -17.64 -6.79 -2.37
CA GLU A 20 -18.08 -7.73 -3.42
C GLU A 20 -18.04 -7.14 -4.84
N SER A 21 -18.12 -5.81 -5.00
CA SER A 21 -18.03 -5.10 -6.27
C SER A 21 -16.68 -4.40 -6.51
N CYS A 22 -15.64 -4.76 -5.75
CA CYS A 22 -14.33 -4.12 -5.85
C CYS A 22 -13.54 -4.70 -7.03
N GLU A 23 -13.31 -3.89 -8.07
CA GLU A 23 -12.45 -4.28 -9.19
C GLU A 23 -10.96 -4.07 -8.84
N LEU A 24 -10.12 -5.00 -9.30
CA LEU A 24 -8.67 -4.89 -9.13
C LEU A 24 -8.11 -3.80 -10.06
N VAL A 25 -7.69 -2.69 -9.46
CA VAL A 25 -7.08 -1.56 -10.21
C VAL A 25 -5.59 -1.82 -10.44
N THR A 26 -5.19 -2.07 -11.68
CA THR A 26 -3.80 -2.39 -12.07
C THR A 26 -3.13 -1.35 -12.96
N HIS A 27 -3.81 -0.23 -13.26
CA HIS A 27 -3.34 0.80 -14.18
C HIS A 27 -2.83 2.06 -13.47
N GLY A 28 -2.09 2.90 -14.19
CA GLY A 28 -1.50 4.14 -13.63
C GLY A 28 -0.34 3.85 -12.70
N ILE A 29 -0.31 4.48 -11.52
CA ILE A 29 0.77 4.25 -10.52
C ILE A 29 0.79 2.81 -9.99
N TYR A 30 -0.38 2.16 -9.96
CA TYR A 30 -0.54 0.76 -9.56
C TYR A 30 0.14 -0.21 -10.53
N ALA A 31 0.36 0.17 -11.80
CA ALA A 31 1.13 -0.65 -12.74
C ALA A 31 2.60 -0.80 -12.34
N TYR A 32 3.12 0.09 -11.49
CA TYR A 32 4.52 0.10 -11.05
C TYR A 32 4.67 -0.38 -9.60
N VAL A 33 3.78 0.08 -8.70
CA VAL A 33 3.84 -0.19 -7.25
C VAL A 33 2.46 -0.60 -6.75
N ARG A 34 2.36 -1.74 -6.04
CA ARG A 34 1.10 -2.26 -5.52
C ARG A 34 0.50 -1.42 -4.39
N HIS A 35 1.34 -0.89 -3.49
CA HIS A 35 0.89 -0.13 -2.32
C HIS A 35 1.50 1.29 -2.27
N PRO A 36 1.22 2.16 -3.26
CA PRO A 36 1.81 3.50 -3.34
C PRO A 36 1.39 4.39 -2.15
N MET A 37 0.18 4.18 -1.62
CA MET A 37 -0.30 4.91 -0.43
C MET A 37 0.54 4.60 0.82
N TYR A 38 0.88 3.34 1.05
CA TYR A 38 1.68 2.95 2.21
C TYR A 38 3.09 3.54 2.12
N LEU A 39 3.66 3.56 0.92
CA LEU A 39 4.92 4.24 0.66
C LEU A 39 4.85 5.74 1.02
N SER A 40 3.81 6.45 0.60
CA SER A 40 3.62 7.86 0.93
C SER A 40 3.53 8.11 2.43
N VAL A 41 2.81 7.26 3.17
CA VAL A 41 2.69 7.37 4.63
C VAL A 41 4.04 7.12 5.31
N LEU A 42 4.79 6.11 4.87
CA LEU A 42 6.13 5.82 5.39
C LEU A 42 7.12 6.95 5.11
N LEU A 43 7.09 7.54 3.91
CA LEU A 43 7.96 8.67 3.56
C LEU A 43 7.62 9.92 4.36
N MET A 44 6.33 10.22 4.53
CA MET A 44 5.87 11.37 5.31
C MET A 44 6.28 11.24 6.77
N MET A 45 6.06 10.06 7.37
CA MET A 45 6.39 9.81 8.78
C MET A 45 7.90 9.71 9.01
N LEU A 46 8.67 9.25 8.01
CA LEU A 46 10.12 9.32 8.05
C LEU A 46 10.60 10.77 8.12
N GLY A 47 10.02 11.66 7.29
CA GLY A 47 10.31 13.09 7.33
C GLY A 47 10.03 13.70 8.71
N VAL A 48 8.88 13.36 9.32
CA VAL A 48 8.55 13.81 10.68
C VAL A 48 9.53 13.28 11.72
N SER A 49 9.88 11.99 11.64
CA SER A 49 10.82 11.36 12.58
C SER A 49 12.23 11.96 12.48
N LEU A 50 12.65 12.43 11.29
CA LEU A 50 13.94 13.06 11.08
C LEU A 50 14.03 14.50 11.62
N ILE A 51 12.90 15.20 11.74
CA ILE A 51 12.87 16.58 12.26
C ILE A 51 13.15 16.62 13.77
N TYR A 52 12.53 15.72 14.53
CA TYR A 52 12.62 15.71 15.99
C TYR A 52 13.74 14.79 16.51
N PHE A 53 14.11 13.75 15.75
CA PHE A 53 15.23 12.84 15.96
C PHE A 53 15.43 12.35 17.41
N THR A 54 14.35 11.93 18.06
CA THR A 54 14.34 11.30 19.37
C THR A 54 14.12 9.79 19.27
N TYR A 55 14.55 9.07 20.31
CA TYR A 55 14.31 7.62 20.44
C TYR A 55 12.82 7.27 20.37
N TYR A 56 11.94 8.14 20.87
CA TYR A 56 10.50 7.91 20.85
C TYR A 56 9.93 7.96 19.43
N GLU A 57 10.33 8.93 18.59
CA GLU A 57 9.87 8.97 17.20
C GLU A 57 10.39 7.78 16.39
N LEU A 58 11.63 7.35 16.64
CA LEU A 58 12.19 6.19 15.95
C LEU A 58 11.42 4.91 16.29
N ILE A 59 11.06 4.72 17.57
CA ILE A 59 10.23 3.58 18.01
C ILE A 59 8.84 3.66 17.37
N LEU A 60 8.20 4.83 17.39
CA LEU A 60 6.90 5.05 16.75
C LEU A 60 6.95 4.76 15.24
N TYR A 61 8.00 5.20 14.57
CA TYR A 61 8.23 4.92 13.16
C TYR A 61 8.41 3.41 12.90
N ALA A 62 9.21 2.73 13.71
CA ALA A 62 9.40 1.28 13.60
C ALA A 62 8.07 0.51 13.81
N VAL A 63 7.28 0.89 14.81
CA VAL A 63 5.94 0.32 15.05
C VAL A 63 5.03 0.56 13.84
N LEU A 64 5.03 1.78 13.28
CA LEU A 64 4.26 2.10 12.09
C LEU A 64 4.65 1.22 10.88
N VAL A 65 5.96 1.02 10.66
CA VAL A 65 6.47 0.12 9.60
C VAL A 65 5.90 -1.29 9.79
N VAL A 66 5.99 -1.86 10.99
CA VAL A 66 5.48 -3.20 11.29
C VAL A 66 3.97 -3.30 11.06
N VAL A 67 3.19 -2.30 11.50
CA VAL A 67 1.74 -2.25 11.31
C VAL A 67 1.38 -2.23 9.82
N LEU A 68 2.04 -1.37 9.04
CA LEU A 68 1.76 -1.25 7.59
C LEU A 68 2.18 -2.48 6.81
N LEU A 69 3.31 -3.11 7.16
CA LEU A 69 3.74 -4.37 6.56
C LEU A 69 2.74 -5.50 6.86
N THR A 70 2.25 -5.58 8.10
CA THR A 70 1.26 -6.59 8.48
C THR A 70 -0.05 -6.40 7.71
N LYS A 71 -0.53 -5.16 7.60
CA LYS A 71 -1.71 -4.82 6.79
C LYS A 71 -1.52 -5.15 5.32
N LEU A 72 -0.36 -4.85 4.77
CA LEU A 72 -0.02 -5.15 3.38
C LEU A 72 -0.12 -6.65 3.12
N LEU A 73 0.50 -7.47 3.97
CA LEU A 73 0.48 -8.93 3.80
C LEU A 73 -0.94 -9.50 3.89
N TYR A 74 -1.76 -8.95 4.79
CA TYR A 74 -3.17 -9.33 4.90
C TYR A 74 -3.97 -8.95 3.65
N GLU A 75 -3.82 -7.74 3.13
CA GLU A 75 -4.45 -7.32 1.87
C GLU A 75 -4.04 -8.21 0.70
N GLU A 76 -2.74 -8.50 0.55
CA GLU A 76 -2.27 -9.36 -0.54
C GLU A 76 -2.80 -10.80 -0.42
N HIS A 77 -2.99 -11.29 0.81
CA HIS A 77 -3.58 -12.61 1.05
C HIS A 77 -5.06 -12.63 0.66
N LEU A 78 -5.83 -11.62 1.08
CA LEU A 78 -7.24 -11.49 0.68
C LEU A 78 -7.40 -11.44 -0.84
N TRP A 79 -6.56 -10.67 -1.52
CA TRP A 79 -6.62 -10.58 -2.99
C TRP A 79 -6.23 -11.88 -3.69
N GLN A 80 -5.28 -12.63 -3.15
CA GLN A 80 -4.94 -13.97 -3.66
C GLN A 80 -6.11 -14.95 -3.52
N CYS A 81 -6.89 -14.86 -2.46
CA CYS A 81 -8.07 -15.69 -2.25
C CYS A 81 -9.27 -15.24 -3.11
N HIS A 82 -9.36 -13.96 -3.45
CA HIS A 82 -10.51 -13.38 -4.14
C HIS A 82 -10.38 -13.37 -5.67
N SER A 83 -9.16 -13.26 -6.22
CA SER A 83 -8.97 -13.12 -7.67
C SER A 83 -7.70 -13.80 -8.17
N GLU A 84 -7.85 -14.72 -9.14
CA GLU A 84 -6.72 -15.31 -9.87
C GLU A 84 -5.94 -14.27 -10.69
N GLU A 85 -6.58 -13.16 -11.10
CA GLU A 85 -5.91 -12.07 -11.82
C GLU A 85 -4.87 -11.36 -10.96
N TYR A 86 -5.08 -11.35 -9.65
CA TYR A 86 -4.11 -10.80 -8.71
C TYR A 86 -2.77 -11.53 -8.78
N ALA A 87 -2.77 -12.84 -8.99
CA ALA A 87 -1.53 -13.61 -9.13
C ALA A 87 -0.73 -13.18 -10.38
N ARG A 88 -1.40 -12.83 -11.48
CA ARG A 88 -0.75 -12.27 -12.68
C ARG A 88 -0.24 -10.86 -12.44
N TYR A 89 -1.03 -10.02 -11.78
CA TYR A 89 -0.66 -8.66 -11.41
C TYR A 89 0.57 -8.62 -10.48
N LYS A 90 0.63 -9.51 -9.48
CA LYS A 90 1.74 -9.62 -8.53
C LYS A 90 3.08 -9.93 -9.21
N LYS A 91 3.06 -10.71 -10.31
CA LYS A 91 4.28 -11.05 -11.07
C LYS A 91 4.87 -9.87 -11.84
N HIS A 92 4.05 -8.89 -12.21
CA HIS A 92 4.46 -7.78 -13.08
C HIS A 92 4.66 -6.46 -12.33
N THR A 93 4.43 -6.44 -11.02
CA THR A 93 4.48 -5.22 -10.19
C THR A 93 5.37 -5.40 -8.98
N LYS A 94 5.81 -4.30 -8.37
CA LYS A 94 6.62 -4.31 -7.14
C LYS A 94 5.77 -3.94 -5.93
N ARG A 95 6.17 -4.35 -4.71
CA ARG A 95 5.33 -4.16 -3.51
C ARG A 95 5.32 -2.71 -3.03
N LEU A 96 6.51 -2.16 -2.76
CA LEU A 96 6.68 -0.84 -2.11
C LEU A 96 7.80 -0.01 -2.73
N ILE A 97 8.98 -0.58 -2.98
CA ILE A 97 10.13 0.15 -3.54
C ILE A 97 10.76 -0.72 -4.64
N PRO A 98 11.16 -0.15 -5.79
CA PRO A 98 12.04 -0.88 -6.70
C PRO A 98 13.29 -1.31 -5.92
N PHE A 99 13.53 -2.62 -5.80
CA PHE A 99 14.67 -3.27 -5.11
C PHE A 99 14.50 -3.69 -3.63
N LEU A 100 13.35 -3.43 -3.00
CA LEU A 100 12.99 -4.04 -1.71
C LEU A 100 11.64 -4.76 -1.88
N PHE A 101 11.74 -6.02 -2.31
CA PHE A 101 10.68 -6.99 -2.65
C PHE A 101 9.68 -6.58 -3.74
#